data_AF-A0A7C5A8B5-F1
#
_entry.id   AF-A0A7C5A8B5-F1
#
_cell.length_a   1.000
_cell.length_b   1.000
_cell.length_c   1.000
_cell.angle_alpha   90.00
_cell.angle_beta   90.00
_cell.angle_gamma   90.00
#
_symmetry.space_group_name_H-M   'P 1'
#
loop_
_entity.id
_entity.type
_entity.pdbx_description
1 polymer ?
#
loop_
_entity_poly.entity_id
_entity_poly.type
_entity_poly.pdbx_seq_one_letter_code
_entity_poly.pdbx_strand_id
1 'polypeptide(L)'
;MEKRIYHGSLTPADFGRALMAEFNQGNLRTQLLGEEDHLIVQIATTPLRRSGGSTALTVYLQKVEDGVMVTVGQQDWLGVAASLGETAFSALMNPINLLGRLDDLAQDILSLQLSERVWGVVERIAQAANAGYQLSERLSRLKCEYCGVANPVGEPTCIACGAPLGAAQPRACRYCGYVLSGAEKYCPNCGRARD
;
A
#
# COMPACT_ATOMS: atom_id res chain seq x y z
N MET A 1 -2.31 -9.77 -4.83
CA MET A 1 -1.39 -8.71 -4.38
C MET A 1 -2.03 -7.38 -4.72
N GLU A 2 -2.29 -6.53 -3.74
CA GLU A 2 -2.89 -5.20 -3.93
C GLU A 2 -1.79 -4.14 -3.90
N LYS A 3 -1.87 -3.15 -4.79
CA LYS A 3 -0.85 -2.11 -4.96
C LYS A 3 -1.48 -0.73 -4.92
N ARG A 4 -0.85 0.21 -4.21
CA ARG A 4 -1.23 1.62 -4.09
C ARG A 4 0.00 2.51 -4.17
N ILE A 5 -0.14 3.71 -4.73
CA ILE A 5 0.95 4.70 -4.80
C ILE A 5 0.53 5.92 -3.97
N TYR A 6 1.42 6.37 -3.10
CA TYR A 6 1.22 7.53 -2.24
C TYR A 6 2.20 8.62 -2.65
N HIS A 7 1.65 9.77 -3.03
CA HIS A 7 2.44 10.89 -3.53
C HIS A 7 2.75 11.89 -2.43
N GLY A 8 3.98 12.43 -2.40
CA GLY A 8 4.40 13.42 -1.41
C GLY A 8 5.84 13.19 -0.92
N SER A 9 6.23 13.89 0.13
CA SER A 9 7.59 13.79 0.71
C SER A 9 7.82 12.53 1.55
N LEU A 10 6.97 11.52 1.41
CA LEU A 10 7.08 10.27 2.16
C LEU A 10 8.21 9.42 1.60
N THR A 11 8.90 8.75 2.50
CA THR A 11 9.95 7.77 2.17
C THR A 11 9.49 6.35 2.47
N PRO A 12 10.06 5.32 1.82
CA PRO A 12 9.83 3.93 2.23
C PRO A 12 10.08 3.72 3.73
N ALA A 13 11.06 4.41 4.31
CA ALA A 13 11.39 4.30 5.73
C ALA A 13 10.30 4.83 6.67
N ASP A 14 9.48 5.81 6.24
CA ASP A 14 8.36 6.33 7.05
C ASP A 14 7.27 5.28 7.21
N PHE A 15 6.91 4.60 6.11
CA PHE A 15 5.98 3.48 6.14
C PHE A 15 6.56 2.27 6.89
N GLY A 16 7.82 1.92 6.62
CA GLY A 16 8.50 0.78 7.24
C GLY A 16 8.52 0.87 8.77
N ARG A 17 8.93 2.03 9.31
CA ARG A 17 8.96 2.27 10.76
C ARG A 17 7.57 2.23 11.39
N ALA A 18 6.57 2.82 10.73
CA ALA A 18 5.20 2.81 11.23
C ALA A 18 4.61 1.40 11.28
N LEU A 19 4.84 0.59 10.24
CA LEU A 19 4.41 -0.80 10.19
C LEU A 19 5.10 -1.64 11.28
N MET A 20 6.41 -1.46 11.48
CA MET A 20 7.10 -2.12 12.58
C MET A 20 6.51 -1.73 13.95
N ALA A 21 6.26 -0.46 14.18
CA ALA A 21 5.71 0.02 15.45
C ALA A 21 4.30 -0.56 15.74
N GLU A 22 3.45 -0.70 14.71
CA GLU A 22 2.11 -1.26 14.85
C GLU A 22 2.11 -2.78 15.03
N PHE A 23 2.98 -3.50 14.31
CA PHE A 23 2.88 -4.95 14.19
C PHE A 23 3.96 -5.73 14.94
N ASN A 24 4.97 -5.09 15.53
CA ASN A 24 5.99 -5.78 16.34
C ASN A 24 5.56 -5.91 17.82
N GLN A 25 4.35 -6.43 18.05
CA GLN A 25 3.75 -6.54 19.38
C GLN A 25 2.82 -7.75 19.48
N GLY A 26 2.62 -8.23 20.71
CA GLY A 26 1.76 -9.39 20.97
C GLY A 26 2.33 -10.68 20.35
N ASN A 27 1.51 -11.36 19.55
CA ASN A 27 1.90 -12.57 18.82
C ASN A 27 2.48 -12.29 17.43
N LEU A 28 2.55 -11.02 17.00
CA LEU A 28 3.10 -10.63 15.70
C LEU A 28 4.56 -10.19 15.84
N ARG A 29 5.33 -10.45 14.79
CA ARG A 29 6.71 -9.99 14.62
C ARG A 29 6.88 -9.36 13.26
N THR A 30 7.69 -8.31 13.23
CA THR A 30 8.06 -7.64 12.00
C THR A 30 9.54 -7.72 11.72
N GLN A 31 9.90 -7.87 10.45
CA GLN A 31 11.26 -7.69 9.97
C GLN A 31 11.26 -6.66 8.85
N LEU A 32 12.22 -5.74 8.91
CA LEU A 32 12.48 -4.76 7.86
C LEU A 32 13.75 -5.19 7.13
N LEU A 33 13.66 -5.34 5.82
CA LEU A 33 14.75 -5.78 4.94
C LEU A 33 14.88 -4.81 3.77
N GLY A 34 16.07 -4.69 3.20
CA GLY A 34 16.31 -3.88 1.99
C GLY A 34 17.05 -2.58 2.26
N GLU A 35 16.99 -1.69 1.27
CA GLU A 35 17.75 -0.43 1.18
C GLU A 35 16.80 0.77 1.18
N GLU A 36 17.33 2.01 1.23
CA GLU A 36 16.52 3.22 1.42
C GLU A 36 15.37 3.39 0.41
N ASP A 37 15.61 3.04 -0.86
CA ASP A 37 14.62 3.18 -1.94
C ASP A 37 13.74 1.92 -2.13
N HIS A 38 14.12 0.80 -1.53
CA HIS A 38 13.43 -0.49 -1.64
C HIS A 38 13.42 -1.20 -0.30
N LEU A 39 12.33 -1.05 0.46
CA LEU A 39 12.15 -1.72 1.74
C LEU A 39 11.08 -2.79 1.65
N ILE A 40 11.30 -3.87 2.38
CA ILE A 40 10.39 -5.00 2.53
C ILE A 40 10.07 -5.10 4.01
N VAL A 41 8.79 -5.02 4.36
CA VAL A 41 8.30 -5.29 5.71
C VAL A 41 7.61 -6.64 5.70
N GLN A 42 8.17 -7.59 6.44
CA GLN A 42 7.56 -8.89 6.67
C GLN A 42 6.85 -8.87 8.01
N ILE A 43 5.57 -9.29 8.04
CA ILE A 43 4.74 -9.38 9.24
C ILE A 43 4.32 -10.84 9.38
N ALA A 44 4.72 -11.47 10.48
CA ALA A 44 4.45 -12.87 10.73
C ALA A 44 3.93 -13.11 12.14
N THR A 45 3.09 -14.14 12.31
CA THR A 45 2.76 -14.67 13.63
C THR A 45 3.94 -15.45 14.20
N THR A 46 4.26 -15.22 15.47
CA THR A 46 5.25 -16.01 16.21
C THR A 46 4.65 -17.38 16.46
N PRO A 47 5.33 -18.50 16.13
CA PRO A 47 4.77 -19.83 16.31
C PRO A 47 4.65 -20.14 17.80
N LEU A 48 3.47 -19.91 18.37
CA LEU A 48 3.11 -20.43 19.67
C LEU A 48 2.62 -21.89 19.49
N ARG A 49 3.58 -22.81 19.50
CA ARG A 49 3.41 -24.28 19.64
C ARG A 49 2.71 -25.04 18.48
N ARG A 50 3.48 -25.98 17.93
CA ARG A 50 3.14 -27.32 17.37
C ARG A 50 2.07 -27.52 16.29
N SER A 51 1.17 -26.61 15.95
CA SER A 51 0.27 -26.85 14.81
C SER A 51 -0.43 -25.57 14.37
N GLY A 52 -0.41 -25.28 13.07
CA GLY A 52 -1.15 -24.16 12.46
C GLY A 52 -0.22 -23.17 11.76
N GLY A 53 -0.41 -23.02 10.45
CA GLY A 53 0.49 -22.32 9.53
C GLY A 53 0.90 -20.91 9.97
N SER A 54 2.12 -20.52 9.58
CA SER A 54 2.61 -19.16 9.74
C SER A 54 1.88 -18.23 8.76
N THR A 55 0.98 -17.37 9.25
CA THR A 55 0.50 -16.25 8.44
C THR A 55 1.68 -15.30 8.23
N ALA A 56 2.12 -15.14 6.98
CA ALA A 56 3.19 -14.22 6.60
C ALA A 56 2.67 -13.24 5.53
N LEU A 57 2.50 -11.99 5.93
CA LEU A 57 2.15 -10.89 5.04
C LEU A 57 3.42 -10.09 4.74
N THR A 58 3.63 -9.75 3.47
CA THR A 58 4.78 -8.98 3.02
C THR A 58 4.31 -7.68 2.38
N VAL A 59 4.90 -6.58 2.82
CA VAL A 59 4.67 -5.24 2.29
C VAL A 59 5.93 -4.77 1.59
N TYR A 60 5.85 -4.56 0.28
CA TYR A 60 6.91 -3.98 -0.52
C TYR A 60 6.72 -2.47 -0.60
N LEU A 61 7.76 -1.72 -0.26
CA LEU A 61 7.80 -0.26 -0.24
C LEU A 61 8.90 0.17 -1.21
N GLN A 62 8.51 0.75 -2.33
CA GLN A 62 9.44 1.19 -3.37
C GLN A 62 9.28 2.68 -3.60
N LYS A 63 10.40 3.40 -3.61
CA LYS A 63 10.42 4.81 -4.00
C LYS A 63 10.12 4.94 -5.49
N VAL A 64 9.28 5.91 -5.82
CA VAL A 64 8.95 6.32 -7.19
C VAL A 64 9.13 7.82 -7.30
N GLU A 65 9.17 8.36 -8.52
CA GLU A 65 9.50 9.76 -8.81
C GLU A 65 8.74 10.76 -7.93
N ASP A 66 7.45 10.53 -7.73
CA ASP A 66 6.58 11.42 -6.95
C ASP A 66 6.13 10.83 -5.59
N GLY A 67 6.80 9.82 -5.03
CA GLY A 67 6.46 9.28 -3.71
C GLY A 67 6.83 7.81 -3.48
N VAL A 68 5.90 7.02 -2.92
CA VAL A 68 6.15 5.62 -2.53
C VAL A 68 5.04 4.71 -3.07
N MET A 69 5.46 3.65 -3.76
CA MET A 69 4.62 2.53 -4.13
C MET A 69 4.60 1.51 -3.00
N VAL A 70 3.41 1.18 -2.52
CA VAL A 70 3.14 0.17 -1.49
C VAL A 70 2.44 -1.02 -2.14
N THR A 71 3.02 -2.20 -2.02
CA THR A 71 2.40 -3.45 -2.51
C THR A 71 2.27 -4.43 -1.37
N VAL A 72 1.05 -4.91 -1.10
CA VAL A 72 0.76 -5.88 -0.05
C VAL A 72 0.46 -7.23 -0.69
N GLY A 73 1.19 -8.26 -0.26
CA GLY A 73 1.05 -9.62 -0.74
C GLY A 73 1.23 -10.64 0.38
N GLN A 74 0.55 -11.77 0.26
CA GLN A 74 0.83 -12.93 1.10
C GLN A 74 2.04 -13.67 0.52
N GLN A 75 2.94 -14.11 1.38
CA GLN A 75 4.04 -14.96 0.97
C GLN A 75 3.90 -16.26 1.75
N ASP A 76 3.54 -17.35 1.06
CA ASP A 76 3.64 -18.67 1.66
C ASP A 76 5.09 -18.90 2.05
N TRP A 77 5.33 -19.16 3.33
CA TRP A 77 6.66 -19.60 3.73
C TRP A 77 6.83 -21.02 3.18
N LEU A 78 7.47 -21.15 2.02
CA LEU A 78 8.13 -22.39 1.62
C LEU A 78 9.31 -22.58 2.60
N GLY A 79 8.97 -23.08 3.79
CA GLY A 79 9.78 -22.85 4.98
C GLY A 79 9.69 -23.92 6.05
N VAL A 80 9.31 -25.16 5.70
CA VAL A 80 9.77 -26.36 6.43
C VAL A 80 10.03 -27.50 5.45
N ALA A 81 10.94 -27.29 4.50
CA ALA A 81 11.64 -28.39 3.83
C ALA A 81 12.73 -29.01 4.74
N ALA A 82 12.62 -28.87 6.06
CA ALA A 82 13.49 -29.51 7.04
C ALA A 82 13.08 -30.95 7.37
N SER A 83 11.93 -31.44 6.88
CA SER A 83 11.51 -32.84 7.14
C SER A 83 10.96 -33.59 5.93
N LEU A 84 11.15 -33.09 4.70
CA LEU A 84 10.69 -33.81 3.49
C LEU A 84 11.42 -35.14 3.24
N GLY A 85 12.49 -35.45 3.99
CA GLY A 85 13.09 -36.79 4.03
C GLY A 85 12.39 -37.75 4.99
N GLU A 86 11.93 -37.29 6.16
CA GLU A 86 11.35 -38.16 7.20
C GLU A 86 9.81 -38.22 7.15
N THR A 87 9.14 -37.13 6.77
CA THR A 87 7.67 -37.05 6.75
C THR A 87 7.07 -37.79 5.54
N ALA A 88 7.80 -37.87 4.42
CA ALA A 88 7.35 -38.66 3.26
C ALA A 88 7.30 -40.17 3.57
N PHE A 89 8.20 -40.66 4.43
CA PHE A 89 8.22 -42.06 4.85
C PHE A 89 7.12 -42.37 5.88
N SER A 90 6.84 -41.43 6.81
CA SER A 90 5.77 -41.62 7.80
C SER A 90 4.35 -41.51 7.22
N ALA A 91 4.17 -40.71 6.16
CA ALA A 91 2.87 -40.56 5.48
C ALA A 91 2.42 -41.83 4.73
N LEU A 92 3.37 -42.67 4.28
CA LEU A 92 3.08 -43.94 3.63
C LEU A 92 2.53 -44.99 4.61
N MET A 93 2.92 -44.90 5.89
CA MET A 93 2.67 -45.96 6.88
C MET A 93 1.44 -45.73 7.75
N ASN A 94 0.85 -44.53 7.80
CA ASN A 94 -0.34 -44.30 8.61
C ASN A 94 -1.30 -43.24 8.02
N PRO A 95 -2.23 -43.66 7.15
CA PRO A 95 -3.14 -42.74 6.43
C PRO A 95 -4.24 -42.12 7.30
N ILE A 96 -4.37 -42.50 8.58
CA ILE A 96 -5.49 -42.08 9.43
C ILE A 96 -5.27 -40.68 10.06
N ASN A 97 -4.05 -40.14 10.03
CA ASN A 97 -3.76 -38.80 10.57
C ASN A 97 -4.00 -37.64 9.59
N LEU A 98 -4.49 -37.91 8.37
CA LEU A 98 -4.80 -36.88 7.36
C LEU A 98 -6.24 -36.35 7.42
N LEU A 99 -7.07 -36.84 8.35
CA LEU A 99 -8.45 -36.38 8.52
C LEU A 99 -8.60 -35.07 9.35
N GLY A 100 -7.49 -34.39 9.64
CA GLY A 100 -7.48 -33.09 10.34
C GLY A 100 -7.45 -31.84 9.44
N ARG A 101 -7.55 -31.98 8.11
CA ARG A 101 -7.51 -30.84 7.16
C ARG A 101 -8.90 -30.37 6.73
N LEU A 102 -9.79 -30.16 7.70
CA LEU A 102 -11.09 -29.52 7.48
C LEU A 102 -11.19 -28.15 8.17
N ASP A 103 -10.06 -27.48 8.43
CA ASP A 103 -10.00 -26.12 9.00
C ASP A 103 -9.49 -25.05 8.01
N ASP A 104 -9.45 -25.35 6.71
CA ASP A 104 -8.92 -24.46 5.66
C ASP A 104 -9.83 -23.23 5.35
N LEU A 105 -10.80 -22.93 6.23
CA LEU A 105 -11.63 -21.71 6.17
C LEU A 105 -11.29 -20.68 7.27
N ALA A 106 -10.42 -21.00 8.23
CA ALA A 106 -10.08 -20.10 9.34
C ALA A 106 -8.83 -19.24 9.11
N GLN A 107 -7.89 -19.67 8.26
CA GLN A 107 -6.65 -18.92 7.97
C GLN A 107 -6.89 -17.73 7.03
N ASP A 108 -7.86 -17.82 6.13
CA ASP A 108 -8.19 -16.74 5.19
C ASP A 108 -8.78 -15.51 5.89
N ILE A 109 -9.58 -15.71 6.94
CA ILE A 109 -10.20 -14.61 7.69
C ILE A 109 -9.16 -13.79 8.46
N LEU A 110 -8.17 -14.46 9.07
CA LEU A 110 -7.09 -13.79 9.80
C LEU A 110 -6.14 -13.01 8.87
N SER A 111 -5.91 -13.53 7.66
CA SER A 111 -5.04 -12.87 6.68
C SER A 111 -5.70 -11.63 6.04
N LEU A 112 -7.02 -11.66 5.80
CA LEU A 112 -7.78 -10.49 5.36
C LEU A 112 -7.75 -9.36 6.39
N GLN A 113 -8.01 -9.68 7.67
CA GLN A 113 -7.95 -8.69 8.75
C GLN A 113 -6.56 -8.07 8.91
N LEU A 114 -5.48 -8.85 8.73
CA LEU A 114 -4.12 -8.32 8.80
C LEU A 114 -3.82 -7.37 7.63
N SER A 115 -4.26 -7.72 6.41
CA SER A 115 -4.10 -6.87 5.22
C SER A 115 -4.86 -5.55 5.37
N GLU A 116 -6.10 -5.58 5.85
CA GLU A 116 -6.90 -4.36 6.12
C GLU A 116 -6.22 -3.47 7.17
N ARG A 117 -5.68 -4.06 8.23
CA ARG A 117 -4.94 -3.31 9.26
C ARG A 117 -3.67 -2.66 8.68
N VAL A 118 -2.94 -3.35 7.81
CA VAL A 118 -1.77 -2.79 7.12
C VAL A 118 -2.19 -1.57 6.31
N TRP A 119 -3.26 -1.69 5.52
CA TRP A 119 -3.77 -0.55 4.76
C TRP A 119 -4.20 0.61 5.66
N GLY A 120 -4.84 0.34 6.79
CA GLY A 120 -5.19 1.38 7.76
C GLY A 120 -3.96 2.12 8.33
N VAL A 121 -2.85 1.43 8.58
CA VAL A 121 -1.60 2.09 9.00
C VAL A 121 -1.04 2.96 7.87
N VAL A 122 -0.95 2.41 6.67
CA VAL A 122 -0.42 3.11 5.49
C VAL A 122 -1.25 4.37 5.20
N GLU A 123 -2.58 4.27 5.27
CA GLU A 123 -3.49 5.40 5.09
C GLU A 123 -3.32 6.47 6.16
N ARG A 124 -3.18 6.10 7.44
CA ARG A 124 -2.91 7.07 8.53
C ARG A 124 -1.61 7.83 8.31
N ILE A 125 -0.54 7.15 7.90
CA ILE A 125 0.76 7.79 7.61
C ILE A 125 0.66 8.71 6.39
N ALA A 126 -0.01 8.25 5.34
CA ALA A 126 -0.25 9.07 4.16
C ALA A 126 -1.05 10.34 4.50
N GLN A 127 -2.12 10.21 5.27
CA GLN A 127 -2.93 11.33 5.73
C GLN A 127 -2.14 12.29 6.62
N ALA A 128 -1.36 11.78 7.58
CA ALA A 128 -0.52 12.60 8.46
C ALA A 128 0.52 13.43 7.68
N ALA A 129 0.99 12.92 6.55
CA ALA A 129 1.93 13.61 5.67
C ALA A 129 1.27 14.45 4.56
N ASN A 130 -0.07 14.61 4.56
CA ASN A 130 -0.84 15.20 3.46
C ASN A 130 -0.56 14.56 2.08
N ALA A 131 -0.13 13.30 2.06
CA ALA A 131 0.10 12.52 0.86
C ALA A 131 -1.23 11.93 0.37
N GLY A 132 -1.81 12.54 -0.68
CA GLY A 132 -3.05 12.06 -1.28
C GLY A 132 -2.86 10.83 -2.17
N TYR A 133 -3.79 9.86 -2.10
CA TYR A 133 -3.80 8.61 -2.89
C TYR A 133 -4.09 8.81 -4.40
N GLN A 134 -4.35 10.03 -4.88
CA GLN A 134 -4.92 10.24 -6.23
C GLN A 134 -4.36 11.44 -6.98
N LEU A 135 -3.12 11.84 -6.71
CA LEU A 135 -2.57 13.04 -7.36
C LEU A 135 -2.08 12.79 -8.79
N SER A 136 -1.59 11.61 -9.18
CA SER A 136 -0.78 11.52 -10.41
C SER A 136 -1.56 11.34 -11.72
N GLU A 137 -2.62 10.51 -11.79
CA GLU A 137 -3.19 10.21 -13.11
C GLU A 137 -4.17 11.28 -13.63
N ARG A 138 -5.02 11.84 -12.75
CA ARG A 138 -5.96 12.92 -13.13
C ARG A 138 -5.32 14.30 -13.17
N LEU A 139 -4.23 14.53 -12.43
CA LEU A 139 -3.55 15.83 -12.39
C LEU A 139 -2.23 15.84 -13.17
N SER A 140 -1.89 14.78 -13.91
CA SER A 140 -0.77 14.84 -14.87
C SER A 140 -1.17 15.47 -16.20
N ARG A 141 -2.46 15.48 -16.54
CA ARG A 141 -2.94 15.99 -17.83
C ARG A 141 -4.17 16.88 -17.70
N LEU A 142 -4.01 18.09 -18.20
CA LEU A 142 -5.02 19.13 -18.23
C LEU A 142 -5.65 19.19 -19.63
N LYS A 143 -6.97 18.99 -19.69
CA LYS A 143 -7.71 19.10 -20.95
C LYS A 143 -7.90 20.57 -21.30
N CYS A 144 -7.45 20.98 -22.48
CA CYS A 144 -7.71 22.33 -22.99
C CYS A 144 -9.21 22.51 -23.22
N GLU A 145 -9.81 23.53 -22.60
CA GLU A 145 -11.24 23.85 -22.78
C GLU A 145 -11.59 24.33 -24.20
N TYR A 146 -10.59 24.76 -24.97
CA TYR A 146 -10.78 25.31 -26.31
C TYR A 146 -10.71 24.23 -27.39
N CYS A 147 -9.64 23.42 -27.41
CA CYS A 147 -9.43 22.41 -28.46
C CYS A 147 -9.52 20.95 -27.95
N GLY A 148 -9.66 20.73 -26.65
CA GLY A 148 -9.79 19.40 -26.06
C GLY A 148 -8.50 18.59 -25.94
N VAL A 149 -7.36 19.10 -26.40
CA VAL A 149 -6.05 18.43 -26.29
C VAL A 149 -5.62 18.34 -24.83
N ALA A 150 -5.06 17.19 -24.45
CA ALA A 150 -4.44 16.98 -23.14
C ALA A 150 -3.05 17.62 -23.09
N ASN A 151 -2.80 18.46 -22.09
CA ASN A 151 -1.57 19.19 -21.87
C ASN A 151 -0.91 18.77 -20.55
N PRO A 152 0.42 18.84 -20.41
CA PRO A 152 1.07 18.71 -19.12
C PRO A 152 0.59 19.78 -18.13
N VAL A 153 0.52 19.43 -16.84
CA VAL A 153 0.27 20.42 -15.77
C VAL A 153 1.49 21.33 -15.59
N GLY A 154 1.26 22.60 -15.26
CA GLY A 154 2.29 23.63 -15.17
C GLY A 154 2.50 24.45 -16.45
N GLU A 155 2.09 23.96 -17.62
CA GLU A 155 2.21 24.72 -18.87
C GLU A 155 1.25 25.93 -18.89
N PRO A 156 1.71 27.14 -19.24
CA PRO A 156 0.85 28.33 -19.28
C PRO A 156 -0.12 28.32 -20.46
N THR A 157 0.23 27.64 -21.55
CA THR A 157 -0.51 27.63 -22.82
C THR A 157 -0.64 26.23 -23.42
N CYS A 158 -1.71 26.00 -24.17
CA CYS A 158 -1.95 24.74 -24.87
C CYS A 158 -0.88 24.48 -25.94
N ILE A 159 -0.26 23.30 -25.89
CA ILE A 159 0.78 22.86 -26.85
C ILE A 159 0.26 22.77 -28.29
N ALA A 160 -1.06 22.64 -28.48
CA ALA A 160 -1.67 22.49 -29.79
C ALA A 160 -2.29 23.78 -30.35
N CYS A 161 -2.94 24.60 -29.53
CA CYS A 161 -3.68 25.78 -30.00
C CYS A 161 -3.23 27.11 -29.37
N GLY A 162 -2.27 27.10 -28.44
CA GLY A 162 -1.77 28.32 -27.78
C GLY A 162 -2.73 28.94 -26.76
N ALA A 163 -3.92 28.37 -26.54
CA ALA A 163 -4.89 28.92 -25.59
C ALA A 163 -4.39 28.86 -24.12
N PRO A 164 -4.75 29.83 -23.26
CA PRO A 164 -4.30 29.85 -21.88
C PRO A 164 -4.88 28.66 -21.09
N LEU A 165 -4.06 28.03 -20.25
CA LEU A 165 -4.45 26.87 -19.43
C LEU A 165 -4.71 27.21 -17.96
N GLY A 166 -4.46 28.46 -17.55
CA GLY A 166 -4.46 28.87 -16.13
C GLY A 166 -5.77 28.62 -15.35
N ALA A 167 -6.92 28.60 -16.03
CA ALA A 167 -8.21 28.31 -15.40
C ALA A 167 -8.36 26.83 -15.01
N ALA A 168 -7.77 25.94 -15.79
CA ALA A 168 -7.83 24.49 -15.57
C ALA A 168 -6.64 23.98 -14.73
N GLN A 169 -5.65 24.82 -14.43
CA GLN A 169 -4.50 24.43 -13.62
C GLN A 169 -4.96 24.06 -12.19
N PRO A 170 -4.47 22.94 -11.64
CA PRO A 170 -4.84 22.52 -10.30
C PRO A 170 -4.34 23.51 -9.25
N ARG A 171 -5.12 23.67 -8.17
CA ARG A 171 -4.80 24.58 -7.07
C ARG A 171 -4.74 23.82 -5.76
N ALA A 172 -3.75 24.12 -4.93
CA ALA A 172 -3.68 23.57 -3.57
C ALA A 172 -4.68 24.26 -2.65
N CYS A 173 -5.35 23.49 -1.79
CA CYS A 173 -6.17 24.02 -0.71
C CYS A 173 -5.30 24.80 0.27
N ARG A 174 -5.61 26.08 0.49
CA ARG A 174 -4.86 26.96 1.40
C ARG A 174 -4.83 26.49 2.86
N TYR A 175 -5.71 25.56 3.23
CA TYR A 175 -5.87 25.11 4.60
C TYR A 175 -5.23 23.76 4.94
N CYS A 176 -5.04 22.89 3.94
CA CYS A 176 -4.45 21.56 4.17
C CYS A 176 -3.52 21.08 3.05
N GLY A 177 -3.29 21.89 2.01
CA GLY A 177 -2.40 21.55 0.91
C GLY A 177 -2.96 20.57 -0.12
N TYR A 178 -4.17 20.02 0.09
CA TYR A 178 -4.78 19.09 -0.86
C TYR A 178 -5.00 19.72 -2.24
N VAL A 179 -4.60 19.04 -3.31
CA VAL A 179 -4.71 19.57 -4.68
C VAL A 179 -6.13 19.38 -5.21
N LEU A 180 -6.77 20.50 -5.55
CA LEU A 180 -8.11 20.58 -6.10
C LEU A 180 -8.03 20.56 -7.63
N SER A 181 -8.90 19.77 -8.26
CA SER A 181 -8.98 19.67 -9.73
C SER A 181 -9.66 20.89 -10.36
N GLY A 182 -10.25 21.76 -9.53
CA GLY A 182 -10.74 23.06 -9.97
C GLY A 182 -12.25 23.15 -10.09
N ALA A 183 -12.98 22.05 -9.88
CA ALA A 183 -14.45 22.01 -9.89
C ALA A 183 -15.08 21.96 -8.48
N GLU A 184 -14.30 21.62 -7.45
CA GLU A 184 -14.83 21.38 -6.11
C GLU A 184 -15.12 22.70 -5.37
N LYS A 185 -16.30 22.80 -4.74
CA LYS A 185 -16.69 23.93 -3.87
C LYS A 185 -16.11 23.81 -2.45
N TYR A 186 -15.97 22.58 -1.97
CA TYR A 186 -15.40 22.23 -0.68
C TYR A 186 -14.21 21.30 -0.89
N CYS A 187 -13.17 21.46 -0.09
CA CYS A 187 -12.02 20.57 -0.13
C CYS A 187 -12.46 19.16 0.32
N PRO A 188 -12.29 18.12 -0.51
CA PRO A 188 -12.72 16.76 -0.15
C PRO A 188 -11.90 16.17 1.00
N ASN A 189 -10.71 16.73 1.28
CA ASN A 189 -9.85 16.28 2.38
C ASN A 189 -10.20 16.95 3.72
N CYS A 190 -10.35 18.28 3.77
CA CYS A 190 -10.57 18.99 5.04
C CYS A 190 -11.98 19.58 5.23
N GLY A 191 -12.88 19.43 4.26
CA GLY A 191 -14.25 19.92 4.31
C GLY A 191 -14.41 21.44 4.25
N ARG A 192 -13.31 22.21 4.28
CA ARG A 192 -13.35 23.68 4.22
C ARG A 192 -13.68 24.17 2.82
N ALA A 193 -14.36 25.32 2.76
CA ALA A 193 -14.71 25.98 1.51
C ALA A 193 -13.46 26.35 0.71
N ARG A 194 -13.58 26.30 -0.61
CA ARG A 194 -12.57 26.78 -1.54
C ARG A 194 -12.71 28.28 -1.68
N ASP A 195 -11.76 29.01 -1.10
CA ASP A 195 -11.60 30.45 -1.26
C ASP A 195 -10.42 30.76 -2.20
#